data_AF-A0A1H5PI50-F1
#
_entry.id   AF-A0A1H5PI50-F1
#
_cell.length_a   1.000
_cell.length_b   1.000
_cell.length_c   1.000
_cell.angle_alpha   90.00
_cell.angle_beta   90.00
_cell.angle_gamma   90.00
#
_symmetry.space_group_name_H-M   'P 1'
#
loop_
_entity.id
_entity.type
_entity.pdbx_description
1 polymer ?
#
loop_
_entity_poly.entity_id
_entity_poly.type
_entity_poly.pdbx_seq_one_letter_code
_entity_poly.pdbx_strand_id
1 'polypeptide(L)'
;MGDQKRSWKDAFSILESYREEYGHVNAPDGCTYQGLHLGTWLQTQRRAYRVGTISSERIVALENLGVVWSLNDASWEHHFALVT
;
A
#
# COMPACT_ATOMS: atom_id res chain seq x y z
N MET A 1 -27.04 7.03 -6.72
CA MET A 1 -25.72 7.69 -6.76
C MET A 1 -24.72 6.58 -6.96
N GLY A 2 -24.05 6.52 -8.11
CA GLY A 2 -23.17 5.41 -8.43
C GLY A 2 -21.98 5.38 -7.48
N ASP A 3 -21.86 4.32 -6.69
CA ASP A 3 -20.69 4.02 -5.89
C ASP A 3 -19.49 3.89 -6.84
N GLN A 4 -18.79 5.01 -7.06
CA GLN A 4 -17.54 5.03 -7.79
C GLN A 4 -16.57 4.15 -6.98
N LYS A 5 -16.47 2.87 -7.37
CA LYS A 5 -15.44 1.97 -6.85
C LYS A 5 -14.10 2.64 -7.14
N ARG A 6 -13.54 3.33 -6.16
CA ARG A 6 -12.20 3.91 -6.25
C ARG A 6 -11.26 2.77 -6.58
N SER A 7 -10.48 2.93 -7.65
CA SER A 7 -9.54 1.92 -8.06
C SER A 7 -8.39 1.88 -7.05
N TRP A 8 -7.73 0.73 -6.95
CA TRP A 8 -6.49 0.62 -6.18
C TRP A 8 -5.45 1.67 -6.63
N LYS A 9 -5.44 1.98 -7.94
CA LYS A 9 -4.58 3.03 -8.53
C LYS A 9 -4.86 4.42 -7.98
N ASP A 10 -6.13 4.79 -7.78
CA ASP A 10 -6.48 6.09 -7.19
C ASP A 10 -5.97 6.17 -5.75
N ALA A 11 -6.22 5.12 -4.96
CA ALA A 11 -5.75 5.05 -3.59
C ALA A 11 -4.21 5.08 -3.46
N PHE A 12 -3.53 4.43 -4.41
CA PHE A 12 -2.08 4.46 -4.50
C PHE A 12 -1.55 5.87 -4.77
N SER A 13 -2.12 6.59 -5.74
CA SER A 13 -1.70 7.96 -6.06
C SER A 13 -1.93 8.94 -4.89
N ILE A 14 -3.01 8.73 -4.12
CA ILE A 14 -3.27 9.48 -2.87
C ILE A 14 -2.15 9.20 -1.84
N LEU A 15 -1.69 7.95 -1.73
CA LEU A 15 -0.58 7.60 -0.83
C LEU A 15 0.74 8.24 -1.30
N GLU A 16 1.00 8.32 -2.60
CA GLU A 16 2.16 9.05 -3.14
C GLU A 16 2.13 10.52 -2.73
N SER A 17 0.99 11.18 -2.91
CA SER A 17 0.82 12.58 -2.50
C SER A 17 1.01 12.75 -0.99
N TYR A 18 0.50 11.81 -0.19
CA TYR A 18 0.71 11.82 1.26
C TYR A 18 2.19 11.67 1.63
N ARG A 19 2.92 10.80 0.94
CA ARG A 19 4.37 10.63 1.12
C ARG A 19 5.14 11.90 0.78
N GLU A 20 4.78 12.57 -0.32
CA GLU A 20 5.43 13.82 -0.75
C GLU A 20 5.20 14.95 0.26
N GLU A 21 4.01 15.04 0.84
CA GLU A 21 3.66 16.06 1.84
C GLU A 21 4.29 15.80 3.21
N TYR A 22 4.21 14.56 3.72
CA TYR A 22 4.60 14.22 5.10
C TYR A 22 5.98 13.56 5.21
N GLY A 23 6.58 13.16 4.08
CA GLY A 23 7.85 12.44 4.04
C GLY A 23 7.76 10.97 4.47
N HIS A 24 6.58 10.45 4.79
CA HIS A 24 6.36 9.08 5.21
C HIS A 24 5.04 8.50 4.71
N VAL A 25 4.97 7.18 4.61
CA VAL A 25 3.75 6.46 4.15
C VAL A 25 2.95 5.84 5.30
N ASN A 26 3.41 5.96 6.55
CA ASN A 26 2.74 5.35 7.69
C ASN A 26 1.62 6.26 8.24
N ALA A 27 0.52 6.32 7.51
CA ALA A 27 -0.67 7.04 7.95
C ALA A 27 -1.32 6.31 9.15
N PRO A 28 -1.69 7.02 10.24
CA PRO A 28 -2.41 6.41 11.36
C PRO A 28 -3.79 5.91 10.93
N ASP A 29 -4.37 4.96 11.67
CA ASP A 29 -5.60 4.23 11.31
C ASP A 29 -6.78 5.14 10.92
N GLY A 30 -6.97 6.24 11.66
CA GLY A 30 -8.03 7.23 11.42
C GLY A 30 -7.65 8.37 10.45
N CYS A 31 -6.51 8.29 9.76
CA CYS A 31 -6.09 9.34 8.85
C CYS A 31 -6.91 9.31 7.56
N THR A 32 -7.64 10.38 7.31
CA THR A 32 -8.31 10.63 6.03
C THR A 32 -7.51 11.66 5.24
N TYR A 33 -7.05 11.27 4.06
CA TYR A 33 -6.34 12.15 3.13
C TYR A 33 -7.03 12.11 1.77
N GLN A 34 -7.31 13.29 1.20
CA GLN A 34 -8.05 13.45 -0.06
C GLN A 34 -9.37 12.63 -0.11
N GLY A 35 -10.06 12.53 1.04
CA GLY A 35 -11.31 11.80 1.17
C GLY A 35 -11.18 10.28 1.20
N LEU A 36 -9.97 9.73 1.30
CA LEU A 36 -9.71 8.30 1.51
C LEU A 36 -9.16 8.07 2.93
N HIS A 37 -9.70 7.06 3.62
CA HIS A 37 -9.15 6.58 4.88
C HIS A 37 -7.86 5.78 4.62
N LEU A 38 -6.73 6.48 4.53
CA LEU A 38 -5.42 5.89 4.19
C LEU A 38 -5.00 4.83 5.19
N GLY A 39 -5.20 5.07 6.49
CA GLY A 39 -4.88 4.09 7.54
C GLY A 39 -5.63 2.78 7.35
N THR A 40 -6.95 2.84 7.19
CA THR A 40 -7.80 1.67 6.93
C THR A 40 -7.43 0.98 5.60
N TRP A 41 -7.10 1.76 4.57
CA TRP A 41 -6.69 1.20 3.27
C TRP A 41 -5.36 0.43 3.39
N LEU A 42 -4.36 1.00 4.06
CA LEU A 42 -3.08 0.35 4.34
C LEU A 42 -3.27 -0.90 5.19
N GLN A 43 -4.13 -0.88 6.22
CA GLN A 43 -4.48 -2.08 6.98
C GLN A 43 -5.07 -3.17 6.09
N THR A 44 -5.96 -2.80 5.16
CA THR A 44 -6.54 -3.75 4.20
C THR A 44 -5.47 -4.36 3.32
N GLN A 45 -4.50 -3.57 2.83
CA GLN A 45 -3.38 -4.09 2.07
C GLN A 45 -2.52 -5.03 2.92
N ARG A 46 -2.18 -4.65 4.16
CA ARG A 46 -1.34 -5.47 5.07
C ARG A 46 -2.02 -6.80 5.40
N ARG A 47 -3.34 -6.80 5.55
CA ARG A 47 -4.13 -8.01 5.72
C ARG A 47 -4.10 -8.89 4.47
N ALA A 48 -4.25 -8.31 3.28
CA ALA A 48 -4.18 -9.05 2.02
C ALA A 48 -2.77 -9.64 1.79
N TYR A 49 -1.71 -8.93 2.18
CA TYR A 49 -0.34 -9.43 2.21
C TYR A 49 -0.18 -10.66 3.10
N ARG A 50 -0.61 -10.56 4.36
CA ARG A 50 -0.54 -11.66 5.33
C ARG A 50 -1.32 -12.91 4.91
N VAL A 51 -2.41 -12.74 4.18
CA VAL A 51 -3.25 -13.85 3.69
C VAL A 51 -2.79 -14.33 2.29
N GLY A 52 -1.82 -13.66 1.65
CA GLY A 52 -1.29 -14.02 0.34
C GLY A 52 -2.26 -13.75 -0.82
N THR A 53 -3.21 -12.81 -0.67
CA THR A 53 -4.22 -12.49 -1.69
C THR A 53 -3.92 -11.22 -2.47
N ILE A 54 -2.88 -10.48 -2.08
CA ILE A 54 -2.41 -9.31 -2.81
C ILE A 54 -1.46 -9.75 -3.94
N SER A 55 -1.61 -9.14 -5.12
CA SER A 55 -0.75 -9.42 -6.27
C SER A 55 0.67 -8.90 -6.06
N SER A 56 1.68 -9.60 -6.57
CA SER A 56 3.09 -9.21 -6.49
C SER A 56 3.36 -7.81 -7.04
N GLU A 57 2.70 -7.42 -8.13
CA GLU A 57 2.75 -6.07 -8.70
C GLU A 57 2.38 -4.96 -7.68
N ARG A 58 1.38 -5.22 -6.82
CA ARG A 58 0.93 -4.26 -5.80
C ARG A 58 1.86 -4.25 -4.59
N ILE A 59 2.44 -5.40 -4.26
CA ILE A 59 3.46 -5.52 -3.21
C ILE A 59 4.64 -4.62 -3.58
N VAL A 60 5.25 -4.85 -4.74
CA VAL A 60 6.41 -4.10 -5.24
C VAL A 60 6.12 -2.60 -5.32
N ALA A 61 4.94 -2.21 -5.82
CA ALA A 61 4.57 -0.80 -5.90
C ALA A 61 4.52 -0.12 -4.51
N LEU A 62 3.97 -0.79 -3.50
CA LEU A 62 3.87 -0.26 -2.14
C LEU A 62 5.22 -0.27 -1.41
N GLU A 63 6.05 -1.29 -1.64
CA GLU A 63 7.43 -1.34 -1.14
C GLU A 63 8.27 -0.21 -1.72
N ASN A 64 8.12 0.09 -3.01
CA ASN A 64 8.82 1.20 -3.66
C ASN A 64 8.45 2.56 -3.06
N LEU A 65 7.23 2.69 -2.53
CA LEU A 65 6.84 3.87 -1.74
C LEU A 65 7.38 3.88 -0.31
N GLY A 66 7.94 2.77 0.17
CA GLY A 66 8.46 2.59 1.52
C GLY A 66 7.43 2.05 2.51
N VAL A 67 6.36 1.40 2.02
CA VAL A 67 5.37 0.76 2.91
C VAL A 67 6.00 -0.48 3.52
N VAL A 68 6.19 -0.44 4.83
CA VAL A 68 6.68 -1.60 5.59
C VAL A 68 5.49 -2.53 5.88
N TRP A 69 5.58 -3.76 5.36
CA TRP A 69 4.56 -4.80 5.55
C TRP A 69 4.62 -5.45 6.92
N SER A 70 5.82 -5.76 7.40
CA SER A 70 6.12 -6.18 8.77
C SER A 70 7.63 -5.98 9.03
N LEU A 71 8.03 -5.72 10.28
CA LEU A 71 9.44 -5.45 10.65
C LEU A 71 10.37 -6.63 10.33
N ASN A 72 9.83 -7.84 10.25
CA ASN A 72 10.54 -9.08 9.90
C ASN A 72 10.59 -9.33 8.38
N ASP A 73 9.93 -8.49 7.58
CA ASP A 73 9.85 -8.63 6.13
C ASP A 73 10.73 -7.60 5.41
N ALA A 74 11.30 -6.63 6.13
CA ALA A 74 12.30 -5.69 5.62
C ALA A 74 13.61 -6.36 5.15
N SER A 75 13.70 -7.68 5.27
CA SER A 75 14.74 -8.57 4.74
C SER A 75 14.23 -9.40 3.55
N TRP A 76 13.55 -8.79 2.59
CA TRP A 76 13.14 -9.44 1.34
C TRP A 76 13.95 -8.95 0.14
N GLU A 77 15.22 -9.37 0.10
CA GLU A 77 16.03 -9.37 -1.13
C GLU A 77 15.66 -10.54 -2.09
N HIS A 78 14.46 -11.16 -2.01
CA HIS A 78 14.31 -12.49 -2.61
C HIS A 78 12.92 -12.91 -3.13
N HIS A 79 12.21 -12.10 -3.91
CA HIS A 79 11.27 -12.59 -4.95
C HIS A 79 11.19 -11.49 -6.01
N PHE A 80 11.46 -11.68 -7.30
CA PHE A 80 11.08 -12.79 -8.14
C PHE A 80 11.91 -12.72 -9.43
N ALA A 81 13.18 -13.12 -9.38
CA ALA A 81 13.93 -13.39 -10.60
C ALA A 81 13.82 -14.89 -10.88
N LEU A 82 12.81 -15.30 -11.66
CA LEU A 82 12.80 -16.54 -12.46
C LEU A 82 11.49 -16.60 -13.28
N VAL A 83 11.45 -15.86 -14.39
CA VAL A 83 10.83 -16.36 -15.63
C VAL A 83 11.90 -16.13 -16.70
N THR A 84 12.65 -17.19 -16.95
CA THR A 84 13.54 -17.38 -18.11
C THR A 84 13.11 -18.67 -18.79
#